data_AF-A0A7W6KEK6-F1
#
_entry.id   AF-A0A7W6KEK6-F1
#
_cell.length_a   1.000
_cell.length_b   1.000
_cell.length_c   1.000
_cell.angle_alpha   90.00
_cell.angle_beta   90.00
_cell.angle_gamma   90.00
#
_symmetry.space_group_name_H-M   'P 1'
#
loop_
_entity.id
_entity.type
_entity.pdbx_description
1 polymer ?
#
loop_
_entity_poly.entity_id
_entity_poly.type
_entity_poly.pdbx_seq_one_letter_code
_entity_poly.pdbx_strand_id
1 'polypeptide(L)' 'MKSLELKNLGVKEMNTTEMSQVEGGGIINNTLNELLTSLAGTLNAVGADTSVFLNKTVTNVLKLVWSL' A
#
# COMPACT_ATOMS: atom_id res chain seq x y z
N MET A 1 -43.66 14.97 -7.77
CA MET A 1 -42.61 16.00 -7.67
C MET A 1 -42.17 16.36 -9.09
N LYS A 2 -41.93 17.63 -9.41
CA LYS A 2 -41.41 18.02 -10.74
C LYS A 2 -39.91 17.68 -10.80
N SER A 3 -39.42 17.24 -11.96
CA SER A 3 -37.99 16.93 -12.15
C SER A 3 -37.14 18.18 -11.90
N LEU A 4 -36.08 18.06 -11.12
CA LEU A 4 -35.11 19.14 -10.93
C LEU A 4 -34.19 19.19 -12.16
N GLU A 5 -34.22 20.29 -12.90
CA GLU A 5 -33.27 20.54 -13.99
C GLU A 5 -32.03 21.26 -13.44
N LEU A 6 -30.91 20.54 -13.35
CA LEU A 6 -29.65 21.04 -12.78
C LEU A 6 -28.93 22.06 -13.69
N LYS A 7 -29.34 22.16 -14.96
CA LYS A 7 -28.72 23.02 -15.99
C LYS A 7 -28.71 24.50 -15.63
N ASN A 8 -29.71 24.98 -14.87
CA ASN A 8 -29.80 26.38 -14.45
C ASN A 8 -29.04 26.67 -13.14
N LEU A 9 -28.45 25.66 -12.50
CA LEU A 9 -27.71 25.80 -11.24
C LEU A 9 -26.19 25.89 -11.45
N GLY A 10 -25.70 25.80 -12.69
CA GLY A 10 -24.26 25.84 -13.00
C GLY A 10 -23.46 24.68 -12.39
N VAL A 11 -24.13 23.65 -11.89
CA VAL A 11 -23.51 22.47 -11.30
C VAL A 11 -23.26 21.42 -12.38
N LYS A 12 -22.12 20.73 -12.28
CA LYS A 12 -21.82 19.57 -13.10
C LYS A 12 -22.33 18.32 -12.40
N GLU A 13 -23.06 17.46 -13.11
CA GLU A 13 -23.45 16.15 -12.59
C GLU A 13 -22.20 15.31 -12.29
N MET A 14 -22.10 14.86 -11.05
CA MET A 14 -21.02 14.01 -10.57
C MET A 14 -21.20 12.61 -11.14
N ASN A 15 -20.14 12.02 -11.68
CA ASN A 15 -20.22 10.63 -12.15
C ASN A 15 -20.13 9.64 -10.98
N THR A 16 -20.48 8.38 -11.22
CA THR A 16 -20.49 7.33 -10.19
C THR A 16 -19.14 7.10 -9.51
N THR A 17 -18.02 7.25 -10.23
CA THR A 17 -16.67 7.14 -9.69
C THR A 17 -16.35 8.28 -8.73
N GLU A 18 -16.71 9.51 -9.10
CA GLU A 18 -16.54 10.69 -8.24
C GLU A 18 -17.44 10.58 -6.99
N MET A 19 -18.68 10.13 -7.15
CA MET A 19 -19.64 9.96 -6.06
C MET A 19 -19.18 8.89 -5.06
N SER A 20 -18.63 7.78 -5.56
CA SER A 20 -18.06 6.71 -4.72
C SER A 20 -16.87 7.18 -3.87
N GLN A 21 -16.14 8.22 -4.29
CA GLN A 21 -15.04 8.78 -3.48
C GLN A 21 -15.56 9.66 -2.35
N VAL A 22 -16.68 10.35 -2.56
CA VAL A 22 -17.31 11.25 -1.57
C VAL A 22 -18.06 10.49 -0.48
N GLU A 23 -18.69 9.36 -0.80
CA GLU A 23 -19.40 8.50 0.16
C GLU A 23 -18.46 7.65 1.05
N GLY A 24 -17.28 8.17 1.40
CA GLY A 24 -16.31 7.49 2.27
C GLY A 24 -15.40 6.46 1.59
N GLY A 25 -15.70 6.06 0.36
CA GLY A 25 -14.86 5.14 -0.42
C GLY A 25 -13.45 5.68 -0.69
N GLY A 26 -13.30 7.00 -0.83
CA GLY A 26 -11.99 7.64 -1.00
C GLY A 26 -11.07 7.48 0.21
N ILE A 27 -11.62 7.66 1.42
CA ILE A 27 -10.86 7.56 2.68
C ILE A 27 -10.45 6.10 2.92
N ILE A 28 -11.38 5.16 2.79
CA ILE A 28 -11.12 3.72 2.99
C ILE A 28 -10.05 3.23 2.02
N ASN A 29 -10.17 3.58 0.73
CA ASN A 29 -9.20 3.17 -0.27
C ASN A 29 -7.80 3.74 0.01
N ASN A 30 -7.72 5.01 0.44
CA ASN A 30 -6.43 5.61 0.79
C ASN A 30 -5.78 4.93 2.00
N THR A 31 -6.54 4.74 3.09
CA THR A 31 -6.03 4.09 4.31
C THR A 31 -5.58 2.65 4.04
N LEU A 32 -6.33 1.89 3.24
CA LEU A 32 -5.92 0.53 2.85
C LEU A 32 -4.64 0.54 2.03
N ASN A 33 -4.50 1.46 1.07
CA ASN A 33 -3.27 1.57 0.26
C ASN A 33 -2.05 1.96 1.10
N GLU A 34 -2.21 2.89 2.05
CA GLU A 34 -1.14 3.25 2.99
C GLU A 34 -0.72 2.07 3.86
N LEU A 35 -1.69 1.31 4.39
CA LEU A 35 -1.43 0.12 5.20
C LEU A 35 -0.72 -0.97 4.38
N LEU A 36 -1.16 -1.23 3.16
CA LEU A 36 -0.53 -2.20 2.26
C LEU A 36 0.89 -1.77 1.87
N THR A 37 1.10 -0.47 1.63
CA THR A 37 2.43 0.07 1.32
C THR A 37 3.38 -0.09 2.49
N SER A 38 2.92 0.22 3.71
CA SER A 38 3.69 0.03 4.94
C SER A 38 4.05 -1.44 5.20
N LEU A 39 3.07 -2.33 5.00
CA LEU A 39 3.27 -3.77 5.13
C LEU A 39 4.30 -4.30 4.12
N ALA A 40 4.19 -3.88 2.85
CA ALA A 40 5.14 -4.25 1.81
C ALA A 40 6.56 -3.76 2.13
N GLY A 41 6.69 -2.52 2.61
CA GLY A 41 7.97 -1.97 3.07
C GLY A 41 8.59 -2.78 4.21
N THR A 42 7.77 -3.15 5.19
CA THR A 42 8.21 -3.97 6.34
C THR A 42 8.66 -5.36 5.91
N LEU A 43 7.88 -6.03 5.06
CA LEU A 43 8.22 -7.36 4.53
C LEU A 43 9.54 -7.34 3.76
N ASN A 44 9.76 -6.33 2.93
CA ASN A 44 11.01 -6.17 2.20
C ASN A 44 12.20 -5.95 3.13
N ALA A 45 12.05 -5.16 4.19
CA ALA A 45 13.10 -4.94 5.19
C ALA A 45 13.46 -6.23 5.94
N VAL A 46 12.46 -6.97 6.43
CA VAL A 46 12.68 -8.25 7.13
C VAL A 46 13.34 -9.28 6.21
N GLY A 47 12.93 -9.34 4.94
CA GLY A 47 13.55 -10.22 3.95
C GLY A 47 15.03 -9.88 3.71
N ALA A 48 15.35 -8.59 3.57
CA ALA A 48 16.72 -8.13 3.39
C ALA A 48 17.61 -8.45 4.61
N ASP A 49 17.14 -8.16 5.82
CA ASP A 49 17.87 -8.42 7.06
C ASP A 49 18.12 -9.92 7.26
N THR A 50 17.12 -10.75 6.96
CA THR A 50 17.24 -12.21 7.06
C THR A 50 18.29 -12.74 6.07
N SER A 51 18.29 -12.25 4.83
CA SER A 51 19.29 -12.61 3.82
C SER A 51 20.71 -12.24 4.25
N VAL A 52 20.90 -11.04 4.80
CA VAL A 52 22.19 -10.58 5.34
C VAL A 52 22.64 -11.46 6.50
N PHE A 53 21.73 -11.78 7.43
CA PHE A 53 22.01 -12.66 8.57
C PHE A 53 22.45 -14.07 8.11
N LEU A 54 21.71 -14.66 7.17
CA LEU A 54 22.04 -15.98 6.60
C LEU A 54 23.41 -15.95 5.92
N ASN A 55 23.68 -14.94 5.10
CA ASN A 55 24.97 -14.80 4.43
C ASN A 55 26.14 -14.70 5.42
N LYS A 56 25.99 -13.90 6.48
CA LYS A 56 26.99 -13.79 7.55
C LYS A 56 27.20 -15.12 8.27
N THR A 57 26.10 -15.80 8.60
CA THR A 57 26.14 -17.11 9.26
C THR A 57 26.89 -18.13 8.42
N VAL A 58 26.52 -18.29 7.16
CA VAL A 58 27.17 -19.22 6.22
C VAL A 58 28.66 -18.88 6.08
N THR A 59 28.98 -17.59 5.88
CA THR A 59 30.37 -17.14 5.75
C THR A 59 31.20 -17.48 6.98
N ASN A 60 30.66 -17.25 8.18
CA ASN A 60 31.38 -17.50 9.43
C ASN A 60 31.56 -19.00 9.70
N VAL A 61 30.54 -19.82 9.42
CA VAL A 61 30.64 -21.28 9.51
C VAL A 61 31.69 -21.80 8.54
N LEU A 62 31.69 -21.32 7.29
CA LEU A 62 32.68 -21.71 6.29
C LEU A 62 34.10 -21.34 6.75
N LYS A 63 34.31 -20.11 7.23
CA LYS A 63 35.59 -19.68 7.80
C LYS A 63 36.05 -20.58 8.94
N LEU A 64 35.15 -20.96 9.84
CA LEU A 64 35.46 -21.87 10.94
C LEU A 64 35.93 -23.23 10.43
N VAL A 65 35.16 -23.85 9.51
CA VAL A 65 35.50 -25.16 8.92
C VAL A 65 36.85 -25.13 8.22
N TRP A 66 37.18 -24.06 7.51
CA TRP A 66 38.43 -23.94 6.78
C TRP A 66 39.62 -23.48 7.64
N SER A 67 39.36 -23.06 8.89
CA SER A 67 40.39 -22.70 9.87
C SER A 67 40.82 -23.87 10.76
N LEU A 68 40.11 -25.00 10.69
CA LEU A 68 40.40 -26.28 11.37
C LEU A 68 41.25 -27.17 10.45
#